data_AF-A0A9P5QMW5-F1
#
_entry.id   AF-A0A9P5QMW5-F1
#
_cell.length_a   1.000
_cell.length_b   1.000
_cell.length_c   1.000
_cell.angle_alpha   90.00
_cell.angle_beta   90.00
_cell.angle_gamma   90.00
#
_symmetry.space_group_name_H-M   'P 1'
#
loop_
_entity.id
_entity.type
_entity.pdbx_description
1 polymer ?
#
loop_
_entity_poly.entity_id
_entity_poly.type
_entity_poly.pdbx_seq_one_letter_code
_entity_poly.pdbx_strand_id
1 'polypeptide(L)'
;MIFPKPTSYYEQGFKRSPALERATAPFRVRNALTGAGIVAFCVSVYAYSIMAVKQDDFSDIKLPPYVIEQQKEAAAAAAAAAKASKNV
;
A
#
# COMPACT_ATOMS: atom_id res chain seq x y z
N MET A 1 -7.77 -14.26 -52.02
CA MET A 1 -8.41 -15.37 -51.29
C MET A 1 -8.16 -15.14 -49.82
N ILE A 2 -9.15 -14.61 -49.08
CA ILE A 2 -9.04 -14.33 -47.64
C ILE A 2 -9.83 -15.43 -46.92
N PHE A 3 -9.17 -16.52 -46.53
CA PHE A 3 -9.82 -17.57 -45.77
C PHE A 3 -9.84 -17.17 -44.29
N PRO A 4 -10.99 -17.18 -43.60
CA PRO A 4 -11.03 -16.96 -42.17
C PRO A 4 -10.16 -18.02 -41.48
N LYS A 5 -9.32 -17.59 -40.53
CA LYS A 5 -8.53 -18.52 -39.70
C LYS A 5 -9.50 -19.49 -39.03
N PRO A 6 -9.27 -20.81 -39.08
CA PRO A 6 -10.11 -21.77 -38.38
C PRO A 6 -10.07 -21.46 -36.88
N THR A 7 -11.22 -21.13 -36.30
CA THR A 7 -11.40 -21.02 -34.85
C THR A 7 -11.29 -22.42 -34.27
N SER A 8 -10.06 -22.83 -33.97
CA SER A 8 -9.78 -24.08 -33.27
C SER A 8 -10.48 -24.04 -31.91
N TYR A 9 -11.20 -25.11 -31.56
CA TYR A 9 -11.78 -25.30 -30.23
C TYR A 9 -10.73 -25.27 -29.10
N TYR A 10 -9.47 -25.54 -29.46
CA TYR A 10 -8.30 -25.37 -28.61
C TYR A 10 -7.56 -24.10 -29.03
N GLU A 11 -7.81 -23.01 -28.31
CA GLU A 11 -7.04 -21.78 -28.38
C GLU A 11 -5.60 -22.09 -27.89
N GLN A 12 -4.57 -21.79 -28.70
CA GLN A 12 -3.18 -21.96 -28.27
C GLN A 12 -2.79 -20.82 -27.31
N GLY A 13 -2.64 -21.15 -26.02
CA GLY A 13 -2.16 -20.24 -24.97
C GLY A 13 -2.99 -20.32 -23.67
N PHE A 14 -2.62 -19.52 -22.67
CA PHE A 14 -3.35 -19.40 -21.38
C PHE A 14 -4.65 -18.59 -21.48
N LYS A 15 -5.27 -18.55 -22.67
CA LYS A 15 -6.50 -17.79 -22.91
C LYS A 15 -7.70 -18.67 -22.57
N ARG A 16 -8.66 -18.11 -21.84
CA ARG A 16 -9.93 -18.82 -21.61
C ARG A 16 -10.71 -18.90 -22.91
N SER A 17 -11.36 -20.03 -23.16
CA SER A 17 -12.22 -20.18 -24.33
C SER A 17 -13.41 -19.22 -24.27
N PRO A 18 -13.96 -18.79 -25.42
CA PRO A 18 -15.11 -17.87 -25.46
C PRO A 18 -16.36 -18.42 -24.75
N ALA A 19 -16.49 -19.75 -24.66
CA ALA A 19 -17.56 -20.42 -23.92
C ALA A 19 -17.37 -20.28 -22.40
N LEU A 20 -16.14 -20.45 -21.91
CA LEU A 20 -15.81 -20.38 -20.49
C LEU A 20 -15.89 -18.94 -19.93
N GLU A 21 -15.58 -17.93 -20.75
CA GLU A 21 -15.69 -16.52 -20.35
C GLU A 21 -17.14 -16.06 -20.12
N ARG A 22 -18.10 -16.58 -20.90
CA ARG A 22 -19.52 -16.32 -20.69
C ARG A 22 -20.06 -17.05 -19.47
N ALA A 23 -19.69 -18.32 -19.30
CA ALA A 23 -20.10 -19.11 -18.13
C ALA A 23 -19.64 -18.48 -16.80
N THR A 24 -18.48 -17.81 -16.81
CA THR A 24 -17.91 -17.15 -15.62
C THR A 24 -18.21 -15.66 -15.53
N ALA A 25 -18.82 -15.05 -16.56
CA ALA A 25 -19.20 -13.64 -16.58
C ALA A 25 -20.01 -13.19 -15.33
N PRO A 26 -21.05 -13.91 -14.88
CA PRO A 26 -21.85 -13.45 -13.73
C PRO A 26 -21.12 -13.55 -12.38
N PHE A 27 -20.12 -14.43 -12.27
CA PHE A 27 -19.39 -14.65 -11.01
C PHE A 27 -18.14 -13.80 -10.88
N ARG A 28 -17.62 -13.23 -11.98
CA ARG A 28 -16.42 -12.38 -11.96
C ARG A 28 -16.56 -11.19 -11.02
N VAL A 29 -17.68 -10.46 -11.11
CA VAL A 29 -17.91 -9.26 -10.28
C VAL A 29 -18.16 -9.65 -8.83
N ARG A 30 -18.99 -10.67 -8.60
CA ARG A 30 -19.34 -11.11 -7.24
C ARG A 30 -18.10 -11.64 -6.49
N ASN A 31 -17.31 -12.49 -7.13
CA ASN A 31 -16.11 -13.05 -6.53
C ASN A 31 -15.02 -11.98 -6.35
N ALA A 32 -14.90 -11.03 -7.29
CA ALA A 32 -13.96 -9.91 -7.14
C ALA A 32 -14.34 -9.00 -5.96
N LEU A 33 -15.63 -8.70 -5.77
CA LEU A 33 -16.11 -7.93 -4.62
C LEU A 33 -15.84 -8.65 -3.30
N THR A 34 -16.15 -9.95 -3.22
CA THR A 34 -15.86 -10.73 -2.00
C THR A 34 -14.35 -10.79 -1.73
N GLY A 35 -13.53 -11.02 -2.76
CA GLY A 35 -12.07 -11.01 -2.63
C GLY A 35 -11.54 -9.64 -2.18
N ALA A 36 -12.05 -8.56 -2.77
CA ALA A 36 -11.69 -7.19 -2.38
C ALA A 36 -12.07 -6.89 -0.92
N GLY A 37 -13.24 -7.37 -0.46
CA GLY A 37 -13.65 -7.22 0.93
C GLY A 37 -12.70 -7.91 1.91
N ILE A 38 -12.26 -9.14 1.59
CA ILE A 38 -11.29 -9.88 2.40
C ILE A 38 -9.94 -9.14 2.42
N VAL A 39 -9.44 -8.71 1.27
CA VAL A 39 -8.15 -7.98 1.19
C VAL A 39 -8.23 -6.66 1.96
N ALA A 40 -9.31 -5.89 1.79
CA ALA A 40 -9.52 -4.64 2.52
C ALA A 40 -9.56 -4.86 4.03
N PHE A 41 -10.22 -5.93 4.49
CA PHE A 41 -10.24 -6.30 5.90
C PHE A 41 -8.86 -6.67 6.43
N CYS A 42 -8.07 -7.47 5.71
CA CYS A 42 -6.71 -7.81 6.14
C CYS A 42 -5.80 -6.58 6.19
N VAL A 43 -5.87 -5.71 5.17
CA VAL A 43 -5.08 -4.47 5.12
C VAL A 43 -5.49 -3.52 6.24
N SER A 44 -6.78 -3.41 6.56
CA SER A 44 -7.24 -2.52 7.64
C SER A 44 -6.76 -2.99 9.00
N VAL A 45 -6.80 -4.30 9.29
CA VAL A 45 -6.26 -4.88 10.52
C VAL A 45 -4.75 -4.65 10.62
N TYR A 46 -4.02 -4.84 9.52
CA TYR A 46 -2.58 -4.60 9.47
C TYR A 46 -2.24 -3.12 9.64
N ALA A 47 -2.93 -2.22 8.94
CA ALA A 47 -2.70 -0.78 9.08
C ALA A 47 -3.03 -0.30 10.50
N TYR A 48 -4.12 -0.81 11.08
CA TYR A 48 -4.49 -0.53 12.46
C TYR A 48 -3.42 -1.03 13.44
N SER A 49 -2.86 -2.22 13.24
CA SER A 49 -1.82 -2.71 14.15
C SER A 49 -0.59 -1.80 14.16
N ILE A 50 -0.16 -1.29 13.00
CA ILE A 50 0.96 -0.33 12.93
C ILE A 50 0.60 1.01 13.59
N MET A 51 -0.62 1.50 13.40
CA MET A 51 -1.06 2.78 13.97
C MET A 51 -1.33 2.70 15.49
N ALA A 52 -1.79 1.54 15.96
CA ALA A 52 -2.06 1.26 17.36
C ALA A 52 -0.77 1.06 18.16
N VAL A 53 0.30 0.60 17.52
CA VAL A 53 1.67 0.69 18.04
C VAL A 53 2.12 2.15 17.91
N LYS A 54 1.48 3.04 18.67
CA LYS A 54 2.06 4.36 18.94
C LYS A 54 3.34 4.12 19.73
N GLN A 55 4.43 4.76 19.33
CA GLN A 55 5.65 4.79 20.14
C GLN A 55 5.31 5.39 21.50
N ASP A 56 5.66 4.66 22.56
CA ASP A 56 5.40 5.01 23.96
C ASP A 56 5.73 6.48 24.26
N ASP A 57 4.94 7.10 25.15
CA ASP A 57 5.18 8.47 25.59
C ASP A 57 6.39 8.48 26.54
N PHE A 58 7.55 8.83 25.99
CA PHE A 58 8.82 8.88 26.74
C PHE A 58 9.00 10.19 27.53
N SER A 59 7.96 10.98 27.74
CA SER A 59 8.02 12.23 28.52
C SER A 59 8.40 12.01 29.99
N ASP A 60 8.12 10.83 30.54
CA ASP A 60 8.45 10.47 31.93
C ASP A 60 9.90 9.98 32.12
N ILE A 61 10.66 9.77 31.03
CA ILE A 61 12.05 9.30 31.09
C ILE A 61 13.01 10.49 31.19
N LYS A 62 13.73 10.57 32.32
CA LYS A 62 14.84 11.52 32.48
C LYS A 62 15.99 11.13 31.53
N LEU A 63 16.14 11.92 30.48
CA LEU A 63 17.20 11.75 29.49
C LEU A 63 18.58 12.10 30.09
N PRO A 64 19.64 11.36 29.74
CA PRO A 64 20.99 11.68 30.19
C PRO A 64 21.51 12.99 29.55
N PRO A 65 22.43 13.71 30.20
CA PRO A 65 22.81 15.06 29.78
C PRO A 65 23.41 15.14 28.36
N TYR A 66 24.07 14.09 27.86
CA TYR A 66 24.68 14.09 26.53
C TYR A 66 23.66 14.12 25.38
N VAL A 67 22.46 13.53 25.54
CA VAL A 67 21.41 13.59 24.50
C VAL A 67 20.70 14.95 24.47
N ILE A 68 20.63 15.65 25.61
CA ILE A 68 20.05 17.00 25.69
C ILE A 68 20.90 17.99 24.89
N GLU A 69 22.23 17.91 25.02
CA GLU A 69 23.15 18.76 24.26
C GLU A 69 23.07 18.46 22.75
N GLN A 70 23.03 17.17 22.37
CA GLN A 70 22.85 16.77 20.96
C GLN A 70 21.52 17.24 20.37
N GLN A 71 20.43 17.22 21.15
CA GLN A 71 19.13 17.73 20.71
C GLN A 71 19.13 19.25 20.58
N LYS A 72 19.84 19.96 21.45
CA LYS A 72 19.98 21.42 21.39
C LYS A 72 20.79 21.86 20.17
N GLU A 73 21.87 21.13 19.84
CA GLU A 73 22.65 21.35 18.63
C GLU A 73 21.85 21.03 17.36
N ALA A 74 21.13 19.90 17.34
CA ALA A 74 20.27 19.52 16.22
C ALA A 74 19.09 20.48 16.03
N ALA A 75 18.47 20.96 17.11
CA ALA A 75 17.40 21.95 17.06
C ALA A 75 17.89 23.33 16.62
N ALA A 76 19.11 23.73 17.03
CA ALA A 76 19.75 24.96 16.56
C ALA A 76 20.08 24.89 15.05
N ALA A 77 20.57 23.74 14.57
CA ALA A 77 20.82 23.51 13.14
C ALA A 77 19.52 23.49 12.32
N ALA A 78 18.46 22.85 12.82
CA ALA A 78 17.15 22.82 12.17
C ALA A 78 16.46 24.20 12.15
N ALA A 79 16.58 24.98 13.24
CA ALA A 79 16.08 26.35 13.29
C ALA A 79 16.85 27.29 12.36
N ALA A 80 18.16 27.08 12.16
CA ALA A 80 18.94 27.79 11.17
C ALA A 80 18.51 27.45 9.74
N ALA A 81 18.24 26.16 9.44
CA ALA A 81 17.73 25.72 8.14
C ALA A 81 16.31 26.25 7.85
N ALA A 82 15.42 26.29 8.85
CA ALA A 82 14.07 26.85 8.72
C ALA A 82 14.08 28.38 8.53
N LYS A 83 15.00 29.09 9.20
CA LYS A 83 15.20 30.54 8.99
C LYS A 83 15.80 30.86 7.61
N ALA A 84 16.63 29.98 7.05
CA ALA A 84 17.20 30.13 5.71
C ALA A 84 16.15 29.96 4.60
N SER A 85 15.19 29.04 4.77
CA SER A 85 14.12 28.80 3.79
C SER A 85 13.07 29.91 3.75
N LYS A 86 12.86 30.65 4.85
CA LYS A 86 11.87 31.73 4.94
C LYS A 86 12.35 33.07 4.36
N ASN A 87 13.61 33.17 3.97
CA ASN A 87 14.23 34.39 3.47
C ASN A 87 14.69 34.28 2.00
N VAL A 88 14.13 33.31 1.26
CA VAL A 88 14.21 33.17 -0.20
C VAL A 88 12.81 33.35 -0.78
#